data_AF-A0A0S8ILJ1-F1
#
_entry.id   AF-A0A0S8ILJ1-F1
#
_cell.length_a   1.000
_cell.length_b   1.000
_cell.length_c   1.000
_cell.angle_alpha   90.00
_cell.angle_beta   90.00
_cell.angle_gamma   90.00
#
_symmetry.space_group_name_H-M   'P 1'
#
loop_
_entity.id
_entity.type
_entity.pdbx_description
1 polymer ?
#
loop_
_entity_poly.entity_id
_entity_poly.type
_entity_poly.pdbx_seq_one_letter_code
_entity_poly.pdbx_strand_id
1 'polypeptide(L)'
;MRILYIVLILSLSMASQCCAQNQGQSLLLDDFEGPISGGPEGTVDFGAGNGSSVEVTAAQDIKYSGNQSLKAVYDAVSGGYMYMARGFGLDAKNTAWLVKPEDIDWSKYKAFTFFVFGSDSKTQVAFDIRDNGNEMWRFSFEDNFKGWKKIVCPFNMFFARDDWQPNNADNNLTLDFPIKVFQFEPRPQAQGTLYFDCVELE
;
A
#
# COMPACT_ATOMS: atom_id res chain seq x y z
N MET A 1 -24.34 -57.86 -45.18
CA MET A 1 -23.35 -58.01 -44.10
C MET A 1 -22.55 -56.72 -44.00
N ARG A 2 -22.72 -55.99 -42.88
CA ARG A 2 -21.93 -54.83 -42.50
C ARG A 2 -20.53 -55.29 -42.12
N ILE A 3 -19.49 -54.65 -42.64
CA ILE A 3 -18.17 -54.65 -42.01
C ILE A 3 -17.71 -53.20 -41.95
N LEU A 4 -17.61 -52.71 -40.72
CA LEU A 4 -17.23 -51.37 -40.28
C LEU A 4 -15.88 -51.51 -39.57
N TYR A 5 -14.84 -50.83 -40.04
CA TYR A 5 -13.57 -50.68 -39.31
C TYR A 5 -13.08 -49.25 -39.56
N ILE A 6 -13.50 -48.29 -38.73
CA ILE A 6 -12.81 -47.74 -37.54
C ILE A 6 -11.44 -47.16 -37.92
N VAL A 7 -11.41 -45.85 -38.17
CA VAL A 7 -10.20 -45.04 -38.27
C VAL A 7 -9.71 -44.75 -36.85
N LEU A 8 -8.51 -45.23 -36.52
CA LEU A 8 -7.83 -44.94 -35.26
C LEU A 8 -7.15 -43.57 -35.38
N ILE A 9 -7.74 -42.52 -34.80
CA ILE A 9 -7.09 -41.21 -34.68
C ILE A 9 -6.24 -41.23 -33.41
N LEU A 10 -4.92 -41.29 -33.57
CA LEU A 10 -3.95 -41.12 -32.49
C LEU A 10 -3.88 -39.63 -32.15
N SER A 11 -4.62 -39.17 -31.14
CA SER A 11 -4.49 -37.81 -30.62
C SER A 11 -3.24 -37.74 -29.73
N LEU A 12 -2.18 -37.14 -30.26
CA LEU A 12 -1.00 -36.76 -29.51
C LEU A 12 -1.38 -35.60 -28.57
N SER A 13 -1.77 -35.90 -27.33
CA SER A 13 -1.93 -34.88 -26.29
C SER A 13 -0.54 -34.40 -25.88
N MET A 14 -0.09 -33.27 -26.44
CA MET A 14 0.99 -32.50 -25.83
C MET A 14 0.50 -32.07 -24.44
N ALA A 15 1.05 -32.70 -23.41
CA ALA A 15 0.92 -32.19 -22.06
C ALA A 15 1.64 -30.83 -22.03
N SER A 16 0.87 -29.76 -22.14
CA SER A 16 1.32 -28.44 -21.70
C SER A 16 1.60 -28.56 -20.21
N GLN A 17 2.86 -28.85 -19.87
CA GLN A 17 3.40 -28.51 -18.57
C GLN A 17 3.35 -26.99 -18.49
N CYS A 18 2.21 -26.45 -18.05
CA CYS A 18 2.22 -25.19 -17.36
C CYS A 18 3.18 -25.39 -16.20
N CYS A 19 4.39 -24.87 -16.33
CA CYS A 19 5.16 -24.44 -15.18
C CYS A 19 4.26 -23.44 -14.46
N ALA A 20 3.42 -23.94 -13.56
CA ALA A 20 2.78 -23.12 -12.56
C ALA A 20 3.92 -22.59 -11.70
N GLN A 21 4.46 -21.44 -12.10
CA GLN A 21 5.23 -20.62 -11.18
C GLN A 21 4.27 -20.38 -10.02
N ASN A 22 4.65 -20.90 -8.87
CA ASN A 22 4.07 -20.58 -7.59
C ASN A 22 4.39 -19.09 -7.36
N GLN A 23 3.64 -18.20 -8.02
CA GLN A 23 3.60 -16.79 -7.65
C GLN A 23 2.99 -16.81 -6.26
N GLY A 24 3.78 -16.48 -5.24
CA GLY A 24 3.27 -16.31 -3.89
C GLY A 24 2.03 -15.42 -3.99
N GLN A 25 0.89 -15.93 -3.53
CA GLN A 25 -0.37 -15.22 -3.60
C GLN A 25 -0.21 -13.91 -2.83
N SER A 26 -0.35 -12.76 -3.50
CA SER A 26 -0.37 -11.47 -2.83
C SER A 26 -1.56 -11.42 -1.87
N LEU A 27 -1.39 -10.72 -0.74
CA LEU A 27 -2.48 -10.48 0.20
C LEU A 27 -2.92 -9.03 0.10
N LEU A 28 -4.11 -8.81 -0.45
CA LEU A 28 -4.74 -7.49 -0.45
C LEU A 28 -5.05 -7.04 0.97
N LEU A 29 -4.51 -5.89 1.36
CA LEU A 29 -4.81 -5.23 2.61
C LEU A 29 -5.84 -4.14 2.41
N ASP A 30 -5.69 -3.29 1.40
CA ASP A 30 -6.60 -2.16 1.17
C ASP A 30 -6.67 -1.77 -0.31
N ASP A 31 -7.85 -1.82 -0.91
CA ASP A 31 -8.14 -1.33 -2.26
C ASP A 31 -8.90 0.00 -2.27
N PHE A 32 -9.13 0.59 -1.08
CA PHE A 32 -9.87 1.83 -0.90
C PHE A 32 -11.30 1.81 -1.44
N GLU A 33 -11.95 0.64 -1.57
CA GLU A 33 -13.33 0.54 -2.07
C GLU A 33 -14.40 0.97 -1.04
N GLY A 34 -14.00 1.15 0.23
CA GLY A 34 -14.85 1.71 1.27
C GLY A 34 -15.01 3.24 1.18
N PRO A 35 -15.83 3.85 2.05
CA PRO A 35 -15.88 5.31 2.16
C PRO A 35 -14.49 5.90 2.43
N ILE A 36 -14.20 7.08 1.88
CA ILE A 36 -12.98 7.85 2.17
C ILE A 36 -13.38 9.15 2.87
N SER A 37 -13.07 9.27 4.15
CA SER A 37 -13.41 10.42 4.98
C SER A 37 -12.40 10.64 6.10
N GLY A 38 -12.28 11.88 6.56
CA GLY A 38 -11.47 12.27 7.71
C GLY A 38 -12.25 12.46 9.00
N GLY A 39 -11.53 12.92 10.02
CA GLY A 39 -12.07 13.22 11.36
C GLY A 39 -12.13 11.99 12.27
N PRO A 40 -12.64 12.14 13.51
CA PRO A 40 -12.61 11.07 14.52
C PRO A 40 -13.38 9.80 14.13
N GLU A 41 -14.43 9.93 13.33
CA GLU A 41 -15.20 8.80 12.77
C GLU A 41 -14.79 8.49 11.32
N GLY A 42 -13.69 9.08 10.85
CA GLY A 42 -13.17 8.95 9.50
C GLY A 42 -12.64 7.55 9.21
N THR A 43 -12.52 7.27 7.93
CA THR A 43 -11.91 6.04 7.42
C THR A 43 -10.44 6.21 7.07
N VAL A 44 -9.93 7.44 6.96
CA VAL A 44 -8.50 7.71 6.81
C VAL A 44 -8.08 8.57 7.98
N ASP A 45 -7.04 8.16 8.71
CA ASP A 45 -6.41 9.02 9.71
C ASP A 45 -5.40 9.90 9.00
N PHE A 46 -5.71 11.18 8.83
CA PHE A 46 -4.82 12.10 8.14
C PHE A 46 -4.73 13.42 8.89
N GLY A 47 -3.58 14.06 8.76
CA GLY A 47 -3.32 15.35 9.35
C GLY A 47 -2.11 16.01 8.72
N ALA A 48 -1.96 17.29 8.98
CA ALA A 48 -0.81 18.08 8.60
C ALA A 48 -0.49 19.11 9.68
N GLY A 49 0.76 19.56 9.71
CA GLY A 49 1.23 20.53 10.68
C GLY A 49 2.25 21.51 10.10
N ASN A 50 2.60 22.51 10.91
CA ASN A 50 3.55 23.58 10.56
C ASN A 50 3.23 24.29 9.23
N GLY A 51 1.95 24.53 8.96
CA GLY A 51 1.48 25.23 7.77
C GLY A 51 1.33 24.36 6.51
N SER A 52 1.64 23.05 6.60
CA SER A 52 1.29 22.11 5.53
C SER A 52 -0.20 21.76 5.56
N SER A 53 -0.71 21.24 4.45
CA SER A 53 -2.07 20.74 4.35
C SER A 53 -2.13 19.45 3.53
N VAL A 54 -3.08 18.59 3.88
CA VAL A 54 -3.46 17.42 3.08
C VAL A 54 -4.94 17.18 3.24
N GLU A 55 -5.60 16.85 2.14
CA GLU A 55 -7.00 16.45 2.10
C GLU A 55 -7.13 15.15 1.33
N VAL A 56 -7.98 14.24 1.81
CA VAL A 56 -8.22 12.95 1.16
C VAL A 56 -9.67 12.81 0.71
N THR A 57 -9.85 12.24 -0.48
CA THR A 57 -11.16 11.99 -1.09
C THR A 57 -11.12 10.70 -1.91
N ALA A 58 -12.28 10.13 -2.22
CA ALA A 58 -12.37 9.07 -3.22
C ALA A 58 -12.31 9.66 -4.63
N ALA A 59 -11.54 9.05 -5.53
CA ALA A 59 -11.53 9.37 -6.96
C ALA A 59 -12.06 8.22 -7.80
N GLN A 60 -13.11 8.47 -8.59
CA GLN A 60 -13.75 7.45 -9.45
C GLN A 60 -13.23 7.48 -10.89
N ASP A 61 -12.59 8.56 -11.30
CA ASP A 61 -12.05 8.78 -12.65
C ASP A 61 -10.61 8.29 -12.80
N ILE A 62 -9.80 8.47 -11.75
CA ILE A 62 -8.40 8.00 -11.67
C ILE A 62 -8.34 6.89 -10.63
N LYS A 63 -8.34 5.65 -11.10
CA LYS A 63 -8.25 4.42 -10.29
C LYS A 63 -7.45 3.35 -11.01
N TYR A 64 -6.78 2.48 -10.26
CA TYR A 64 -6.02 1.37 -10.84
C TYR A 64 -6.94 0.15 -10.98
N SER A 65 -7.71 -0.15 -9.95
CA SER A 65 -8.70 -1.22 -9.94
C SER A 65 -10.02 -0.75 -9.33
N GLY A 66 -11.01 -1.65 -9.22
CA GLY A 66 -12.25 -1.36 -8.51
C GLY A 66 -13.06 -0.18 -9.05
N ASN A 67 -13.73 0.52 -8.14
CA ASN A 67 -14.60 1.67 -8.42
C ASN A 67 -13.96 3.00 -8.05
N GLN A 68 -12.95 3.01 -7.18
CA GLN A 68 -12.30 4.24 -6.75
C GLN A 68 -10.84 4.03 -6.31
N SER A 69 -10.12 5.12 -6.10
CA SER A 69 -8.82 5.14 -5.43
C SER A 69 -8.79 6.19 -4.32
N LEU A 70 -7.79 6.13 -3.45
CA LEU A 70 -7.50 7.20 -2.50
C LEU A 70 -6.82 8.36 -3.24
N LYS A 71 -7.49 9.51 -3.31
CA LYS A 71 -6.91 10.77 -3.80
C LYS A 71 -6.43 11.62 -2.63
N ALA A 72 -5.19 12.05 -2.70
CA ALA A 72 -4.56 12.98 -1.77
C ALA A 72 -4.23 14.29 -2.48
N VAL A 73 -4.78 15.41 -2.01
CA VAL A 73 -4.38 16.77 -2.44
C VAL A 73 -3.55 17.37 -1.33
N TYR A 74 -2.31 17.76 -1.62
CA TYR A 74 -1.35 18.17 -0.60
C TYR A 74 -0.60 19.45 -0.96
N ASP A 75 -0.21 20.18 0.08
CA ASP A 75 0.76 21.28 0.07
C ASP A 75 1.71 21.10 1.26
N ALA A 76 2.93 20.63 0.99
CA ALA A 76 3.95 20.33 1.96
C ALA A 76 4.98 21.47 1.99
N VAL A 77 4.96 22.28 3.04
CA VAL A 77 5.88 23.42 3.17
C VAL A 77 7.14 23.02 3.94
N SER A 78 8.21 23.83 3.83
CA SER A 78 9.47 23.59 4.55
C SER A 78 9.25 23.56 6.07
N GLY A 79 9.75 22.51 6.74
CA GLY A 79 9.52 22.27 8.18
C GLY A 79 8.12 21.74 8.51
N GLY A 80 7.28 21.57 7.49
CA GLY A 80 5.98 20.92 7.51
C GLY A 80 6.02 19.41 7.73
N TYR A 81 4.87 18.85 8.07
CA TYR A 81 4.62 17.41 7.98
C TYR A 81 3.18 17.16 7.58
N MET A 82 2.93 15.97 7.06
CA MET A 82 1.59 15.46 6.79
C MET A 82 1.60 13.93 6.81
N TYR A 83 0.43 13.33 6.90
CA TYR A 83 0.28 11.88 6.82
C TYR A 83 -1.12 11.50 6.38
N MET A 84 -1.24 10.33 5.76
CA MET A 84 -2.51 9.67 5.46
C MET A 84 -2.35 8.19 5.79
N ALA A 85 -2.99 7.74 6.86
CA ALA A 85 -2.77 6.46 7.48
C ALA A 85 -4.03 5.59 7.50
N ARG A 86 -3.80 4.29 7.40
CA ARG A 86 -4.80 3.22 7.46
C ARG A 86 -4.22 2.05 8.26
N GLY A 87 -5.10 1.28 8.89
CA GLY A 87 -4.72 0.18 9.78
C GLY A 87 -5.40 0.28 11.14
N PHE A 88 -4.71 -0.14 12.19
CA PHE A 88 -5.27 -0.35 13.52
C PHE A 88 -4.66 0.55 14.59
N GLY A 89 -5.48 0.95 15.56
CA GLY A 89 -5.05 1.77 16.70
C GLY A 89 -4.67 3.19 16.32
N LEU A 90 -5.37 3.76 15.34
CA LEU A 90 -5.26 5.15 14.88
C LEU A 90 -6.29 6.04 15.58
N ASP A 91 -6.15 7.36 15.46
CA ASP A 91 -7.05 8.32 16.12
C ASP A 91 -8.42 8.33 15.44
N ALA A 92 -8.46 8.19 14.10
CA ALA A 92 -9.68 7.95 13.35
C ALA A 92 -10.13 6.48 13.50
N LYS A 93 -11.40 6.28 13.86
CA LYS A 93 -11.91 4.99 14.34
C LYS A 93 -12.16 3.94 13.25
N ASN A 94 -12.44 4.34 12.01
CA ASN A 94 -12.90 3.43 10.95
C ASN A 94 -11.82 3.14 9.91
N THR A 95 -10.57 3.09 10.36
CA THR A 95 -9.35 3.08 9.53
C THR A 95 -8.83 1.68 9.19
N ALA A 96 -9.45 0.63 9.72
CA ALA A 96 -9.01 -0.75 9.52
C ALA A 96 -8.97 -1.12 8.03
N TRP A 97 -7.88 -1.78 7.64
CA TRP A 97 -7.74 -2.46 6.35
C TRP A 97 -8.41 -3.86 6.43
N LEU A 98 -8.45 -4.60 5.32
CA LEU A 98 -9.31 -5.79 5.12
C LEU A 98 -8.99 -6.99 6.02
N VAL A 99 -7.73 -7.16 6.43
CA VAL A 99 -7.26 -8.33 7.20
C VAL A 99 -6.60 -7.87 8.48
N LYS A 100 -6.97 -8.48 9.62
CA LYS A 100 -6.35 -8.12 10.90
C LYS A 100 -4.89 -8.55 10.94
N PRO A 101 -3.95 -7.72 11.43
CA PRO A 101 -2.52 -8.00 11.42
C PRO A 101 -2.15 -9.32 12.10
N GLU A 102 -2.87 -9.70 13.16
CA GLU A 102 -2.69 -10.95 13.91
C GLU A 102 -3.08 -12.21 13.12
N ASP A 103 -3.93 -12.08 12.10
CA ASP A 103 -4.38 -13.20 11.26
C ASP A 103 -3.45 -13.43 10.06
N ILE A 104 -2.44 -12.57 9.88
CA ILE A 104 -1.49 -12.63 8.76
C ILE A 104 -0.25 -13.45 9.15
N ASP A 105 0.08 -14.45 8.35
CA ASP A 105 1.38 -15.13 8.40
C ASP A 105 2.44 -14.30 7.68
N TRP A 106 2.98 -13.29 8.38
CA TRP A 106 3.96 -12.33 7.86
C TRP A 106 5.24 -12.98 7.31
N SER A 107 5.56 -14.21 7.74
CA SER A 107 6.75 -14.93 7.28
C SER A 107 6.71 -15.24 5.77
N LYS A 108 5.51 -15.30 5.18
CA LYS A 108 5.28 -15.57 3.75
C LYS A 108 5.59 -14.39 2.84
N TYR A 109 5.60 -13.18 3.39
CA TYR A 109 5.78 -11.95 2.62
C TYR A 109 7.16 -11.36 2.90
N LYS A 110 7.61 -10.49 1.99
CA LYS A 110 8.90 -9.79 2.03
C LYS A 110 8.75 -8.30 1.75
N ALA A 111 7.58 -7.84 1.29
CA ALA A 111 7.35 -6.44 0.97
C ALA A 111 5.90 -6.01 1.23
N PHE A 112 5.73 -4.72 1.47
CA PHE A 112 4.49 -4.03 1.09
C PHE A 112 4.57 -3.65 -0.39
N THR A 113 3.43 -3.66 -1.06
CA THR A 113 3.31 -3.07 -2.38
C THR A 113 2.04 -2.26 -2.50
N PHE A 114 2.03 -1.29 -3.42
CA PHE A 114 0.85 -0.50 -3.74
C PHE A 114 0.99 0.13 -5.13
N PHE A 115 -0.12 0.52 -5.72
CA PHE A 115 -0.13 1.31 -6.95
C PHE A 115 -0.24 2.79 -6.63
N VAL A 116 0.53 3.60 -7.35
CA VAL A 116 0.45 5.06 -7.30
C VAL A 116 0.32 5.61 -8.72
N PHE A 117 -0.54 6.61 -8.91
CA PHE A 117 -0.64 7.33 -10.18
C PHE A 117 0.33 8.51 -10.16
N GLY A 118 1.46 8.34 -10.83
CA GLY A 118 2.53 9.35 -10.89
C GLY A 118 2.23 10.46 -11.88
N SER A 119 2.74 11.64 -11.59
CA SER A 119 2.65 12.83 -12.45
C SER A 119 4.02 13.28 -12.97
N ASP A 120 5.09 12.59 -12.57
CA ASP A 120 6.49 12.98 -12.75
C ASP A 120 6.82 14.30 -12.03
N SER A 121 6.21 14.53 -10.86
CA SER A 121 6.36 15.76 -10.07
C SER A 121 7.73 15.91 -9.41
N LYS A 122 8.52 14.83 -9.34
CA LYS A 122 9.75 14.72 -8.55
C LYS A 122 9.52 14.84 -7.04
N THR A 123 8.27 14.76 -6.59
CA THR A 123 7.95 14.71 -5.16
C THR A 123 8.54 13.45 -4.55
N GLN A 124 9.28 13.61 -3.46
CA GLN A 124 9.66 12.48 -2.61
C GLN A 124 8.47 12.12 -1.73
N VAL A 125 8.12 10.83 -1.68
CA VAL A 125 7.01 10.30 -0.89
C VAL A 125 7.58 9.23 0.03
N ALA A 126 7.32 9.39 1.33
CA ALA A 126 7.55 8.34 2.31
C ALA A 126 6.33 7.42 2.39
N PHE A 127 6.61 6.13 2.47
CA PHE A 127 5.69 5.09 2.89
C PHE A 127 6.16 4.61 4.26
N ASP A 128 5.45 5.03 5.29
CA ASP A 128 5.76 4.70 6.68
C ASP A 128 4.90 3.53 7.14
N ILE A 129 5.44 2.71 8.03
CA ILE A 129 4.72 1.63 8.69
C ILE A 129 4.93 1.70 10.19
N ARG A 130 3.92 1.30 10.97
CA ARG A 130 4.03 1.15 12.43
C ARG A 130 4.05 -0.32 12.80
N ASP A 131 5.12 -0.73 13.46
CA ASP A 131 5.37 -2.12 13.79
C ASP A 131 4.70 -2.54 15.12
N ASN A 132 5.03 -3.75 15.60
CA ASN A 132 4.43 -4.27 16.82
C ASN A 132 4.92 -3.58 18.10
N GLY A 133 6.17 -3.10 18.11
CA GLY A 133 6.76 -2.26 19.17
C GLY A 133 6.23 -0.83 19.19
N ASN A 134 5.38 -0.47 18.21
CA ASN A 134 4.91 0.89 17.90
C ASN A 134 5.99 1.80 17.33
N GLU A 135 7.13 1.25 16.91
CA GLU A 135 8.17 1.99 16.21
C GLU A 135 7.69 2.29 14.77
N MET A 136 7.97 3.50 14.31
CA MET A 136 7.69 3.94 12.95
C MET A 136 8.90 3.68 12.06
N TRP A 137 8.66 3.05 10.93
CA TRP A 137 9.65 2.66 9.96
C TRP A 137 9.33 3.29 8.60
N ARG A 138 10.36 3.69 7.86
CA ARG A 138 10.21 4.46 6.62
C ARG A 138 10.86 3.77 5.43
N PHE A 139 10.12 3.76 4.33
CA PHE A 139 10.62 3.57 2.97
C PHE A 139 10.29 4.83 2.16
N SER A 140 11.10 5.19 1.17
CA SER A 140 10.84 6.37 0.33
C SER A 140 10.99 6.06 -1.15
N PHE A 141 10.18 6.73 -1.96
CA PHE A 141 10.29 6.72 -3.43
C PHE A 141 10.07 8.12 -4.01
N GLU A 142 10.54 8.32 -5.23
CA GLU A 142 10.32 9.56 -5.99
C GLU A 142 9.24 9.35 -7.05
N ASP A 143 8.29 10.29 -7.15
CA ASP A 143 7.38 10.38 -8.30
C ASP A 143 8.13 10.85 -9.55
N ASN A 144 8.80 9.91 -10.21
CA ASN A 144 9.59 10.12 -11.43
C ASN A 144 9.03 9.39 -12.67
N PHE A 145 7.74 9.15 -12.68
CA PHE A 145 7.03 8.40 -13.71
C PHE A 145 5.64 8.99 -13.93
N LYS A 146 5.00 8.63 -15.05
CA LYS A 146 3.64 9.07 -15.37
C LYS A 146 2.70 7.88 -15.44
N GLY A 147 1.50 8.05 -14.88
CA GLY A 147 0.49 7.01 -14.82
C GLY A 147 0.72 6.01 -13.68
N TRP A 148 -0.05 4.92 -13.69
CA TRP A 148 0.00 3.90 -12.65
C TRP A 148 1.33 3.14 -12.65
N LYS A 149 1.95 3.04 -11.47
CA LYS A 149 3.12 2.22 -11.23
C LYS A 149 2.99 1.51 -9.89
N LYS A 150 3.37 0.22 -9.87
CA LYS A 150 3.52 -0.54 -8.63
C LYS A 150 4.80 -0.09 -7.93
N ILE A 151 4.68 0.34 -6.68
CA ILE A 151 5.80 0.54 -5.76
C ILE A 151 5.96 -0.73 -4.94
N VAL A 152 7.20 -1.17 -4.81
CA VAL A 152 7.56 -2.33 -3.98
C VAL A 152 8.45 -1.81 -2.86
N CYS A 153 8.04 -2.06 -1.63
CA CYS A 153 8.72 -1.65 -0.41
C CYS A 153 9.18 -2.91 0.35
N PRO A 154 10.36 -3.47 0.02
CA PRO A 154 10.89 -4.62 0.74
C PRO A 154 11.10 -4.31 2.22
N PHE A 155 10.73 -5.23 3.12
CA PHE A 155 10.85 -5.04 4.57
C PHE A 155 12.29 -4.71 5.00
N ASN A 156 13.29 -5.28 4.33
CA ASN A 156 14.70 -5.02 4.61
C ASN A 156 15.22 -3.66 4.11
N MET A 157 14.39 -2.89 3.39
CA MET A 157 14.70 -1.54 2.94
C MET A 157 14.09 -0.45 3.82
N PHE A 158 13.27 -0.84 4.80
CA PHE A 158 12.77 0.10 5.80
C PHE A 158 13.86 0.42 6.83
N PHE A 159 13.86 1.66 7.30
CA PHE A 159 14.68 2.10 8.42
C PHE A 159 13.79 2.74 9.50
N ALA A 160 14.13 2.55 10.78
CA ALA A 160 13.45 3.23 11.87
C ALA A 160 13.59 4.74 11.70
N ARG A 161 12.48 5.48 11.80
CA ARG A 161 12.50 6.93 11.71
C ARG A 161 13.34 7.53 12.83
N ASP A 162 14.22 8.46 12.47
CA ASP A 162 15.08 9.19 13.38
C ASP A 162 14.56 10.62 13.68
N ASP A 163 13.67 11.13 12.84
CA ASP A 163 13.07 12.46 12.96
C ASP A 163 11.95 12.53 14.00
N TRP A 164 11.19 11.45 14.17
CA TRP A 164 10.10 11.34 15.15
C TRP A 164 9.70 9.88 15.41
N GLN A 165 9.37 9.58 16.66
CA GLN A 165 8.79 8.30 17.11
C GLN A 165 7.64 8.55 18.10
N PRO A 166 6.62 7.67 18.15
CA PRO A 166 5.63 7.68 19.22
C PRO A 166 6.29 7.52 20.60
N ASN A 167 5.78 8.22 21.62
CA ASN A 167 6.32 8.15 22.99
C ASN A 167 6.27 6.73 23.60
N ASN A 168 5.41 5.86 23.08
CA ASN A 168 5.23 4.48 23.50
C ASN A 168 5.88 3.46 22.54
N ALA A 169 6.71 3.91 21.59
CA ALA A 169 7.58 3.03 20.82
C ALA A 169 8.66 2.43 21.74
N ASP A 170 9.01 1.16 21.54
CA ASP A 170 10.09 0.53 22.28
C ASP A 170 11.49 0.95 21.79
N ASN A 171 11.58 1.46 20.56
CA ASN A 171 12.78 1.98 19.90
C ASN A 171 13.94 0.96 19.88
N ASN A 172 13.61 -0.30 19.59
CA ASN A 172 14.57 -1.40 19.60
C ASN A 172 15.35 -1.56 18.28
N LEU A 173 14.99 -0.77 17.24
CA LEU A 173 15.61 -0.77 15.91
C LEU A 173 15.51 -2.13 15.19
N THR A 174 14.50 -2.91 15.53
CA THR A 174 14.15 -4.21 14.94
C THR A 174 12.72 -4.14 14.41
N LEU A 175 12.53 -4.41 13.12
CA LEU A 175 11.19 -4.35 12.53
C LEU A 175 10.33 -5.51 13.05
N ASP A 176 9.45 -5.21 14.02
CA ASP A 176 8.68 -6.23 14.73
C ASP A 176 7.30 -6.49 14.10
N PHE A 177 7.01 -7.76 13.80
CA PHE A 177 5.70 -8.17 13.29
C PHE A 177 4.72 -8.50 14.44
N PRO A 178 3.41 -8.29 14.24
CA PRO A 178 2.76 -7.83 13.01
C PRO A 178 2.83 -6.30 12.82
N ILE A 179 2.83 -5.86 11.56
CA ILE A 179 2.70 -4.42 11.22
C ILE A 179 1.23 -4.00 11.33
N LYS A 180 0.97 -2.88 11.99
CA LYS A 180 -0.40 -2.47 12.37
C LYS A 180 -0.96 -1.35 11.50
N VAL A 181 -0.10 -0.51 10.95
CA VAL A 181 -0.46 0.71 10.21
C VAL A 181 0.47 0.87 9.02
N PHE A 182 -0.06 1.37 7.91
CA PHE A 182 0.71 2.02 6.87
C PHE A 182 0.29 3.49 6.72
N GLN A 183 1.20 4.31 6.21
CA GLN A 183 1.03 5.74 6.04
C GLN A 183 1.71 6.21 4.76
N PHE A 184 1.04 7.06 3.99
CA PHE A 184 1.66 7.85 2.94
C PHE A 184 1.99 9.26 3.43
N GLU A 185 3.16 9.77 3.07
CA GLU A 185 3.63 11.11 3.44
C GLU A 185 4.41 11.75 2.28
N PRO A 186 3.77 12.63 1.48
CA PRO A 186 4.47 13.55 0.60
C PRO A 186 5.44 14.41 1.42
N ARG A 187 6.71 14.41 1.04
CA ARG A 187 7.76 15.10 1.81
C ARG A 187 7.72 16.61 1.56
N PRO A 188 8.20 17.42 2.53
CA PRO A 188 8.24 18.88 2.43
C PRO A 188 8.82 19.44 1.14
N GLN A 189 8.40 20.67 0.82
CA GLN A 189 8.76 21.45 -0.36
C GLN A 189 8.16 20.88 -1.66
N ALA A 190 6.94 20.36 -1.58
CA ALA A 190 6.20 19.84 -2.71
C ALA A 190 4.69 20.09 -2.54
N GLN A 191 3.98 20.31 -3.64
CA GLN A 191 2.52 20.40 -3.66
C GLN A 191 2.00 19.63 -4.87
N GLY A 192 0.82 19.05 -4.77
CA GLY A 192 0.27 18.29 -5.88
C GLY A 192 -0.91 17.41 -5.51
N THR A 193 -1.11 16.40 -6.34
CA THR A 193 -2.12 15.37 -6.12
C THR A 193 -1.51 14.01 -6.43
N LEU A 194 -1.71 13.06 -5.52
CA LEU A 194 -1.34 11.66 -5.70
C LEU A 194 -2.58 10.79 -5.55
N TYR A 195 -2.56 9.65 -6.22
CA TYR A 195 -3.61 8.64 -6.13
C TYR A 195 -2.97 7.32 -5.75
N PHE A 196 -3.55 6.63 -4.77
CA PHE A 196 -3.06 5.36 -4.26
C PHE A 196 -4.15 4.29 -4.35
N ASP A 197 -3.75 3.08 -4.67
CA ASP A 197 -4.66 1.96 -4.87
C ASP A 197 -3.95 0.62 -4.56
N CYS A 198 -4.72 -0.41 -4.20
CA CYS A 198 -4.27 -1.80 -4.04
C CYS A 198 -3.00 -1.97 -3.18
N VAL A 199 -3.09 -1.66 -1.89
CA VAL A 199 -2.05 -1.97 -0.90
C VAL A 199 -2.07 -3.46 -0.59
N GLU A 200 -0.96 -4.14 -0.81
CA GLU A 200 -0.82 -5.59 -0.67
C GLU A 200 0.46 -5.98 0.10
N LEU A 201 0.50 -7.23 0.56
CA LEU A 201 1.75 -7.92 0.92
C LEU A 201 2.16 -8.89 -0.19
N GLU A 202 3.45 -8.93 -0.50
CA GLU A 202 4.09 -9.86 -1.45
C GLU A 202 5.33 -10.51 -0.85
#